data_AF-A0A0C3CI61-F1
#
_entry.id   AF-A0A0C3CI61-F1
#
_cell.length_a   1.000
_cell.length_b   1.000
_cell.length_c   1.000
_cell.angle_alpha   90.00
_cell.angle_beta   90.00
_cell.angle_gamma   90.00
#
_symmetry.space_group_name_H-M   'P 1'
#
loop_
_entity.id
_entity.type
_entity.pdbx_description
1 polymer ?
#
loop_
_entity_poly.entity_id
_entity_poly.type
_entity_poly.pdbx_seq_one_letter_code
_entity_poly.pdbx_strand_id
1 'polypeptide(L)'
;MGKLGSLSQSEREAFLNLSYVNFPKGLEPDEHPEEVALAIFQTNAVSAGEGIGIFPRMARLNHGCSSAFNVVYSWRDAAKFLIVHALKDIRQGQELLTTYTNSKRPREERRAFLNDQYGFHCACDVCSLPKDLSKASDARLTMISVLYDKFASWANEEVDGVEAINYIRKIWEIEEEEGYWSERGQLAADATWVAASHSDASATEAWARTAIEWFSYEIGADTPQVREMKVVTGRPQSHRAWGTRQALVVGGPGPHEK
;
A
#
# COMPACT_ATOMS: atom_id res chain seq x y z
N MET A 1 -16.46 6.66 29.39
CA MET A 1 -17.72 6.76 28.59
C MET A 1 -17.64 7.75 27.39
N GLY A 2 -16.71 7.54 26.44
CA GLY A 2 -16.50 8.41 25.25
C GLY A 2 -17.38 8.07 24.03
N LYS A 3 -16.84 8.24 22.80
CA LYS A 3 -17.52 8.01 21.49
C LYS A 3 -18.30 6.69 21.37
N LEU A 4 -17.97 5.66 22.15
CA LEU A 4 -18.72 4.39 22.19
C LEU A 4 -20.12 4.54 22.78
N GLY A 5 -20.32 5.47 23.72
CA GLY A 5 -21.62 5.71 24.36
C GLY A 5 -22.67 6.32 23.42
N SER A 6 -22.22 7.00 22.35
CA SER A 6 -23.10 7.60 21.33
C SER A 6 -23.46 6.65 20.19
N LEU A 7 -22.88 5.46 20.13
CA LEU A 7 -23.19 4.45 19.11
C LEU A 7 -24.55 3.80 19.36
N SER A 8 -25.23 3.36 18.31
CA SER A 8 -26.38 2.46 18.43
C SER A 8 -25.99 1.12 19.08
N GLN A 9 -26.98 0.35 19.55
CA GLN A 9 -26.73 -0.97 20.14
C GLN A 9 -25.99 -1.89 19.15
N SER A 10 -26.45 -1.96 17.90
CA SER A 10 -25.83 -2.79 16.85
C SER A 10 -24.39 -2.38 16.54
N GLU A 11 -24.08 -1.08 16.56
CA GLU A 11 -22.71 -0.60 16.33
C GLU A 11 -21.78 -0.95 17.49
N ARG A 12 -22.27 -0.87 18.73
CA ARG A 12 -21.51 -1.30 19.91
C ARG A 12 -21.26 -2.79 19.88
N GLU A 13 -22.27 -3.60 19.57
CA GLU A 13 -22.12 -5.05 19.44
C GLU A 13 -21.12 -5.41 18.33
N ALA A 14 -21.19 -4.74 17.18
CA ALA A 14 -20.23 -4.94 16.10
C ALA A 14 -18.79 -4.60 16.51
N PHE A 15 -18.60 -3.53 17.29
CA PHE A 15 -17.30 -3.15 17.85
C PHE A 15 -16.80 -4.15 18.89
N LEU A 16 -17.63 -4.52 19.87
CA LEU A 16 -17.27 -5.44 20.94
C LEU A 16 -17.02 -6.88 20.46
N ASN A 17 -17.54 -7.25 19.28
CA ASN A 17 -17.31 -8.54 18.64
C ASN A 17 -16.03 -8.57 17.76
N LEU A 18 -15.18 -7.55 17.83
CA LEU A 18 -13.86 -7.57 17.22
C LEU A 18 -12.85 -8.25 18.14
N SER A 19 -11.88 -8.93 17.53
CA SER A 19 -10.75 -9.51 18.27
C SER A 19 -9.88 -8.42 18.85
N TYR A 20 -9.22 -8.70 19.97
CA TYR A 20 -8.19 -7.85 20.51
C TYR A 20 -7.00 -8.66 20.97
N VAL A 21 -5.84 -8.03 20.93
CA VAL A 21 -4.60 -8.54 21.51
C VAL A 21 -4.05 -7.52 22.51
N ASN A 22 -3.02 -7.91 23.26
CA ASN A 22 -2.32 -7.03 24.20
C ASN A 22 -3.18 -6.47 25.34
N PHE A 23 -4.25 -7.18 25.74
CA PHE A 23 -4.99 -6.86 26.95
C PHE A 23 -4.06 -6.94 28.19
N PRO A 24 -4.10 -5.98 29.12
CA PRO A 24 -3.18 -5.93 30.25
C PRO A 24 -3.18 -7.23 31.07
N LYS A 25 -1.99 -7.77 31.34
CA LYS A 25 -1.83 -8.98 32.16
C LYS A 25 -2.29 -8.70 33.60
N GLY A 26 -3.08 -9.61 34.16
CA GLY A 26 -3.56 -9.53 35.55
C GLY A 26 -4.84 -8.74 35.76
N LEU A 27 -5.49 -8.29 34.69
CA LEU A 27 -6.87 -7.81 34.72
C LEU A 27 -7.82 -8.90 34.21
N GLU A 28 -9.06 -8.86 34.66
CA GLU A 28 -10.15 -9.68 34.12
C GLU A 28 -10.98 -8.85 33.13
N PRO A 29 -11.16 -9.30 31.87
CA PRO A 29 -11.88 -8.54 30.83
C PRO A 29 -13.29 -8.11 31.23
N ASP A 30 -14.05 -9.00 31.89
CA ASP A 30 -15.44 -8.75 32.30
C ASP A 30 -15.55 -7.64 33.36
N GLU A 31 -14.49 -7.43 34.14
CA GLU A 31 -14.41 -6.40 35.16
C GLU A 31 -13.87 -5.06 34.62
N HIS A 32 -13.26 -5.06 33.42
CA HIS A 32 -12.54 -3.91 32.85
C HIS A 32 -12.97 -3.59 31.40
N PRO A 33 -14.25 -3.24 31.16
CA PRO A 33 -14.78 -3.03 29.81
C PRO A 33 -14.13 -1.86 29.06
N GLU A 34 -13.62 -0.84 29.76
CA GLU A 34 -12.89 0.27 29.11
C GLU A 34 -11.52 -0.18 28.59
N GLU A 35 -10.83 -1.10 29.29
CA GLU A 35 -9.56 -1.69 28.84
C GLU A 35 -9.78 -2.64 27.66
N VAL A 36 -10.88 -3.40 27.67
CA VAL A 36 -11.29 -4.23 26.52
C VAL A 36 -11.52 -3.35 25.29
N ALA A 37 -12.26 -2.25 25.45
CA ALA A 37 -12.51 -1.31 24.37
C ALA A 37 -11.21 -0.70 23.82
N LEU A 38 -10.25 -0.36 24.70
CA LEU A 38 -8.94 0.14 24.27
C LEU A 38 -8.14 -0.94 23.52
N ALA A 39 -8.11 -2.17 24.00
CA ALA A 39 -7.40 -3.28 23.35
C ALA A 39 -7.99 -3.58 21.96
N ILE A 40 -9.33 -3.60 21.83
CA ILE A 40 -10.02 -3.72 20.54
C ILE A 40 -9.62 -2.58 19.62
N PHE A 41 -9.62 -1.35 20.13
CA PHE A 41 -9.27 -0.19 19.34
C PHE A 41 -7.82 -0.28 18.83
N GLN A 42 -6.86 -0.58 19.70
CA GLN A 42 -5.45 -0.70 19.34
C GLN A 42 -5.20 -1.81 18.31
N THR A 43 -5.95 -2.91 18.38
CA THR A 43 -5.78 -4.05 17.48
C THR A 43 -6.36 -3.80 16.09
N ASN A 44 -7.47 -3.06 15.98
CA ASN A 44 -8.26 -2.98 14.74
C ASN A 44 -8.31 -1.59 14.11
N ALA A 45 -7.79 -0.55 14.77
CA ALA A 45 -7.83 0.81 14.23
C ALA A 45 -6.94 0.92 13.00
N VAL A 46 -7.45 1.61 11.98
CA VAL A 46 -6.71 1.93 10.76
C VAL A 46 -6.76 3.43 10.51
N SER A 47 -5.79 3.94 9.76
CA SER A 47 -5.76 5.33 9.32
C SER A 47 -7.00 5.68 8.48
N ALA A 48 -7.60 6.83 8.79
CA ALA A 48 -8.78 7.37 8.12
C ALA A 48 -8.59 8.87 7.91
N GLY A 49 -7.81 9.22 6.88
CA GLY A 49 -7.39 10.61 6.63
C GLY A 49 -6.40 11.08 7.68
N GLU A 50 -6.67 12.23 8.29
CA GLU A 50 -5.85 12.78 9.40
C GLU A 50 -6.11 12.09 10.75
N GLY A 51 -7.07 11.16 10.81
CA GLY A 51 -7.44 10.45 12.02
C GLY A 51 -7.24 8.94 11.92
N ILE A 52 -7.76 8.26 12.94
CA ILE A 52 -7.86 6.81 13.03
C ILE A 52 -9.32 6.41 13.23
N GLY A 53 -9.71 5.30 12.63
CA GLY A 53 -11.08 4.81 12.66
C GLY A 53 -11.15 3.31 12.85
N ILE A 54 -12.29 2.86 13.36
CA ILE A 54 -12.64 1.44 13.47
C ILE A 54 -13.74 1.14 12.46
N PHE A 55 -13.51 0.11 11.66
CA PHE A 55 -14.43 -0.30 10.59
C PHE A 55 -14.69 -1.79 10.75
N PRO A 56 -15.71 -2.21 11.53
CA PRO A 56 -15.86 -3.60 11.94
C PRO A 56 -15.94 -4.62 10.80
N ARG A 57 -16.40 -4.21 9.61
CA ARG A 57 -16.41 -5.06 8.41
C ARG A 57 -15.02 -5.23 7.80
N MET A 58 -14.21 -4.16 7.74
CA MET A 58 -12.85 -4.20 7.22
C MET A 58 -11.91 -4.93 8.19
N ALA A 59 -12.12 -4.78 9.51
CA ALA A 59 -11.36 -5.46 10.56
C ALA A 59 -11.47 -6.99 10.53
N ARG A 60 -12.30 -7.56 9.66
CA ARG A 60 -12.37 -9.02 9.40
C ARG A 60 -11.35 -9.50 8.36
N LEU A 61 -10.73 -8.59 7.60
CA LEU A 61 -9.71 -8.96 6.61
C LEU A 61 -8.47 -9.43 7.33
N ASN A 62 -8.06 -10.67 7.10
CA ASN A 62 -6.83 -11.24 7.67
C ASN A 62 -5.58 -10.73 6.93
N HIS A 63 -4.42 -11.04 7.51
CA HIS A 63 -3.13 -10.62 7.00
C HIS A 63 -2.56 -11.56 5.91
N GLY A 64 -2.07 -10.99 4.80
CA GLY A 64 -1.17 -11.63 3.83
C GLY A 64 0.13 -10.83 3.64
N CYS A 65 1.27 -11.52 3.53
CA CYS A 65 2.56 -10.90 3.22
C CYS A 65 2.81 -10.83 1.71
N SER A 66 3.44 -9.75 1.22
CA SER A 66 3.92 -9.61 -0.16
C SER A 66 2.88 -10.09 -1.19
N SER A 67 3.19 -11.06 -2.04
CA SER A 67 2.25 -11.57 -3.05
C SER A 67 1.02 -12.31 -2.50
N ALA A 68 0.94 -12.61 -1.20
CA ALA A 68 -0.23 -13.26 -0.62
C ALA A 68 -1.43 -12.32 -0.37
N PHE A 69 -1.22 -11.02 -0.14
CA PHE A 69 -2.36 -10.10 -0.02
C PHE A 69 -2.95 -9.81 -1.40
N ASN A 70 -4.27 -9.73 -1.47
CA ASN A 70 -5.03 -9.58 -2.71
C ASN A 70 -6.00 -8.40 -2.67
N VAL A 71 -6.11 -7.72 -1.53
CA VAL A 71 -6.87 -6.48 -1.38
C VAL A 71 -6.06 -5.41 -0.67
N VAL A 72 -6.37 -4.16 -0.98
CA VAL A 72 -5.95 -2.96 -0.24
C VAL A 72 -7.18 -2.13 0.10
N TYR A 73 -7.01 -1.07 0.87
CA TYR A 73 -8.11 -0.17 1.20
C TYR A 73 -7.72 1.29 1.11
N SER A 74 -8.71 2.13 0.84
CA SER A 74 -8.56 3.58 0.73
C SER A 74 -9.65 4.30 1.52
N TRP A 75 -9.30 5.42 2.15
CA TRP A 75 -10.24 6.29 2.84
C TRP A 75 -10.85 7.34 1.90
N ARG A 76 -12.17 7.50 1.96
CA ARG A 76 -12.90 8.53 1.20
C ARG A 76 -13.30 9.67 2.13
N ASP A 77 -12.48 10.71 2.17
CA ASP A 77 -12.66 11.76 3.16
C ASP A 77 -13.99 12.52 3.06
N ALA A 78 -14.44 12.85 1.83
CA ALA A 78 -15.71 13.57 1.65
C ALA A 78 -16.93 12.73 2.09
N ALA A 79 -16.87 11.41 1.90
CA ALA A 79 -17.99 10.52 2.15
C ALA A 79 -17.87 9.71 3.46
N LYS A 80 -16.74 9.84 4.15
CA LYS A 80 -16.42 9.23 5.44
C LYS A 80 -16.58 7.71 5.49
N PHE A 81 -16.14 7.01 4.43
CA PHE A 81 -16.10 5.54 4.41
C PHE A 81 -14.78 4.99 3.84
N LEU A 82 -14.49 3.73 4.18
CA LEU A 82 -13.42 2.95 3.57
C LEU A 82 -13.94 2.17 2.36
N ILE A 83 -13.14 2.10 1.31
CA ILE A 83 -13.31 1.17 0.20
C ILE A 83 -12.22 0.13 0.26
N VAL A 84 -12.58 -1.14 0.07
CA VAL A 84 -11.64 -2.24 -0.13
C VAL A 84 -11.59 -2.53 -1.63
N HIS A 85 -10.38 -2.56 -2.19
CA HIS A 85 -10.14 -2.78 -3.62
C HIS A 85 -9.39 -4.10 -3.82
N ALA A 86 -9.79 -4.86 -4.83
CA ALA A 86 -9.06 -6.05 -5.25
C ALA A 86 -7.87 -5.64 -6.14
N LEU A 87 -6.69 -6.18 -5.84
CA LEU A 87 -5.48 -5.96 -6.63
C LEU A 87 -5.25 -7.06 -7.67
N LYS A 88 -5.87 -8.22 -7.47
CA LYS A 88 -5.67 -9.43 -8.25
C LYS A 88 -7.02 -10.07 -8.54
N ASP A 89 -7.05 -11.01 -9.47
CA ASP A 89 -8.20 -11.90 -9.61
C ASP A 89 -8.39 -12.72 -8.33
N ILE A 90 -9.63 -12.75 -7.82
CA ILE A 90 -9.99 -13.46 -6.59
C ILE A 90 -11.04 -14.50 -6.94
N ARG A 91 -10.72 -15.77 -6.71
CA ARG A 91 -11.63 -16.88 -6.99
C ARG A 91 -12.72 -16.98 -5.91
N GLN A 92 -13.87 -17.53 -6.27
CA GLN A 92 -14.91 -17.83 -5.29
C GLN A 92 -14.36 -18.74 -4.18
N GLY A 93 -14.56 -18.35 -2.93
CA GLY A 93 -14.06 -19.08 -1.75
C GLY A 93 -12.61 -18.77 -1.38
N GLN A 94 -11.88 -18.00 -2.18
CA GLN A 94 -10.57 -17.48 -1.79
C GLN A 94 -10.73 -16.38 -0.73
N GLU A 95 -9.92 -16.44 0.31
CA GLU A 95 -9.92 -15.44 1.38
C GLU A 95 -9.43 -14.07 0.88
N LEU A 96 -10.02 -12.99 1.41
CA LEU A 96 -9.56 -11.63 1.19
C LEU A 96 -8.51 -11.28 2.24
N LEU A 97 -7.30 -10.99 1.79
CA LEU A 97 -6.14 -10.71 2.63
C LEU A 97 -5.61 -9.30 2.35
N THR A 98 -5.41 -8.53 3.40
CA THR A 98 -4.72 -7.22 3.38
C THR A 98 -3.37 -7.33 4.08
N THR A 99 -2.51 -6.32 3.99
CA THR A 99 -1.26 -6.27 4.76
C THR A 99 -1.41 -5.42 6.02
N TYR A 100 -0.88 -5.88 7.16
CA TYR A 100 -0.88 -5.16 8.45
C TYR A 100 0.47 -4.50 8.74
N THR A 101 1.47 -4.82 7.92
CA THR A 101 2.85 -4.36 8.10
C THR A 101 3.42 -3.96 6.74
N ASN A 102 4.62 -3.38 6.77
CA ASN A 102 5.39 -3.19 5.55
C ASN A 102 5.81 -4.58 5.02
N SER A 103 5.11 -5.03 3.98
CA SER A 103 5.34 -6.34 3.35
C SER A 103 6.65 -6.43 2.56
N LYS A 104 7.39 -5.31 2.37
CA LYS A 104 8.70 -5.27 1.71
C LYS A 104 9.87 -5.57 2.67
N ARG A 105 9.62 -5.86 3.94
CA ARG A 105 10.64 -6.32 4.91
C ARG A 105 10.91 -7.82 4.78
N PRO A 106 12.08 -8.34 5.18
CA PRO A 106 12.37 -9.78 5.24
C PRO A 106 11.39 -10.59 6.10
N ARG A 107 11.22 -11.89 5.80
CA ARG A 107 10.24 -12.77 6.45
C ARG A 107 10.30 -12.76 7.97
N GLU A 108 11.50 -12.86 8.54
CA GLU A 108 11.66 -12.92 9.99
C GLU A 108 11.27 -11.59 10.66
N GLU A 109 11.55 -10.45 10.02
CA GLU A 109 11.12 -9.14 10.51
C GLU A 109 9.60 -8.99 10.45
N ARG A 110 8.96 -9.42 9.35
CA ARG A 110 7.49 -9.41 9.23
C ARG A 110 6.86 -10.28 10.32
N ARG A 111 7.38 -11.50 10.55
CA ARG A 111 6.88 -12.42 11.58
C ARG A 111 7.07 -11.88 13.00
N ALA A 112 8.25 -11.32 13.30
CA ALA A 112 8.52 -10.71 14.59
C ALA A 112 7.54 -9.56 14.86
N PHE A 113 7.34 -8.67 13.89
CA PHE A 113 6.36 -7.58 13.99
C PHE A 113 4.93 -8.08 14.21
N LEU A 114 4.48 -9.06 13.43
CA LEU A 114 3.12 -9.60 13.57
C LEU A 114 2.90 -10.32 14.90
N ASN A 115 3.91 -11.04 15.40
CA ASN A 115 3.83 -11.69 16.69
C ASN A 115 3.76 -10.66 17.84
N ASP A 116 4.57 -9.61 17.76
CA ASP A 116 4.63 -8.55 18.77
C ASP A 116 3.36 -7.67 18.78
N GLN A 117 2.91 -7.25 17.60
CA GLN A 117 1.79 -6.30 17.47
C GLN A 117 0.41 -6.98 17.42
N TYR A 118 0.34 -8.20 16.88
CA TYR A 118 -0.93 -8.91 16.62
C TYR A 118 -0.98 -10.30 17.26
N GLY A 119 0.04 -10.73 18.00
CA GLY A 119 0.01 -11.98 18.77
C GLY A 119 -0.06 -13.26 17.94
N PHE A 120 0.28 -13.23 16.64
CA PHE A 120 0.22 -14.43 15.78
C PHE A 120 1.48 -14.64 14.93
N HIS A 121 1.73 -15.89 14.56
CA HIS A 121 2.75 -16.27 13.58
C HIS A 121 2.13 -16.42 12.19
N CYS A 122 2.58 -15.60 11.23
CA CYS A 122 2.05 -15.64 9.87
C CYS A 122 2.41 -16.95 9.14
N ALA A 123 1.39 -17.59 8.59
CA ALA A 123 1.46 -18.83 7.82
C ALA A 123 0.91 -18.68 6.39
N CYS A 124 0.79 -17.45 5.87
CA CYS A 124 0.40 -17.21 4.48
C CYS A 124 1.39 -17.86 3.50
N ASP A 125 0.98 -17.99 2.23
CA ASP A 125 1.74 -18.67 1.19
C ASP A 125 3.18 -18.16 1.02
N VAL A 126 3.43 -16.87 1.27
CA VAL A 126 4.78 -16.29 1.24
C VAL A 126 5.60 -16.69 2.47
N CYS A 127 4.99 -16.69 3.65
CA CYS A 127 5.68 -17.05 4.90
C CYS A 127 5.88 -18.57 5.06
N SER A 128 5.07 -19.38 4.38
CA SER A 128 5.17 -20.84 4.36
C SER A 128 6.14 -21.37 3.29
N LEU A 129 6.71 -20.50 2.45
CA LEU A 129 7.71 -20.88 1.46
C LEU A 129 8.90 -21.65 2.07
N PRO A 130 9.44 -22.64 1.35
CA PRO A 130 10.73 -23.26 1.66
C PRO A 130 11.83 -22.22 1.87
N LYS A 131 12.81 -22.55 2.71
CA LYS A 131 13.88 -21.62 3.15
C LYS A 131 14.57 -20.91 1.99
N ASP A 132 14.87 -21.61 0.91
CA ASP A 132 15.61 -21.03 -0.23
C ASP A 132 14.73 -20.10 -1.07
N LEU A 133 13.46 -20.45 -1.28
CA LEU A 133 12.49 -19.58 -1.95
C LEU A 133 12.17 -18.33 -1.12
N SER A 134 12.06 -18.48 0.20
CA SER A 134 11.89 -17.35 1.12
C SER A 134 13.09 -16.41 1.09
N LYS A 135 14.33 -16.93 1.03
CA LYS A 135 15.52 -16.09 0.91
C LYS A 135 15.55 -15.33 -0.41
N ALA A 136 15.13 -15.95 -1.51
CA ALA A 136 15.03 -15.30 -2.81
C ALA A 136 14.01 -14.16 -2.80
N SER A 137 12.82 -14.39 -2.22
CA SER A 137 11.80 -13.34 -2.00
C SER A 137 12.34 -12.21 -1.12
N ASP A 138 12.97 -12.52 0.02
CA ASP A 138 13.55 -11.50 0.91
C ASP A 138 14.63 -10.66 0.21
N ALA A 139 15.45 -11.28 -0.66
CA ALA A 139 16.44 -10.57 -1.46
C ALA A 139 15.81 -9.61 -2.48
N ARG A 140 14.72 -10.01 -3.15
CA ARG A 140 13.96 -9.13 -4.05
C ARG A 140 13.34 -7.96 -3.30
N LEU A 141 12.66 -8.23 -2.19
CA LEU A 141 12.02 -7.20 -1.37
C LEU A 141 13.04 -6.19 -0.81
N THR A 142 14.20 -6.67 -0.38
CA THR A 142 15.30 -5.81 0.07
C THR A 142 15.87 -4.98 -1.07
N MET A 143 16.03 -5.57 -2.27
CA MET A 143 16.49 -4.85 -3.44
C MET A 143 15.52 -3.73 -3.85
N ILE A 144 14.20 -3.96 -3.74
CA ILE A 144 13.20 -2.91 -3.95
C ILE A 144 13.47 -1.72 -3.03
N SER A 145 13.66 -1.95 -1.72
CA SER A 145 13.98 -0.87 -0.78
C SER A 145 15.27 -0.12 -1.15
N VAL A 146 16.33 -0.84 -1.49
CA VAL A 146 17.60 -0.22 -1.94
C VAL A 146 17.41 0.64 -3.18
N LEU A 147 16.61 0.20 -4.14
CA LEU A 147 16.33 0.96 -5.35
C LEU A 147 15.48 2.20 -5.09
N TYR A 148 14.54 2.14 -4.13
CA TYR A 148 13.81 3.33 -3.68
C TYR A 148 14.74 4.36 -3.05
N ASP A 149 15.70 3.94 -2.22
CA ASP A 149 16.68 4.86 -1.63
C ASP A 149 17.54 5.53 -2.70
N LYS A 150 17.98 4.76 -3.71
CA LYS A 150 18.70 5.31 -4.87
C LYS A 150 17.83 6.25 -5.69
N PHE A 151 16.57 5.91 -5.92
CA PHE A 151 15.62 6.78 -6.62
C PHE A 151 15.41 8.09 -5.85
N ALA A 152 15.26 8.05 -4.52
CA ALA A 152 15.07 9.23 -3.69
C ALA A 152 16.23 10.24 -3.80
N SER A 153 17.45 9.78 -4.09
CA SER A 153 18.62 10.64 -4.31
C SER A 153 18.49 11.58 -5.54
N TRP A 154 17.57 11.29 -6.47
CA TRP A 154 17.25 12.17 -7.60
C TRP A 154 16.74 13.55 -7.15
N ALA A 155 16.02 13.62 -6.01
CA ALA A 155 15.53 14.89 -5.48
C ALA A 155 16.67 15.87 -5.15
N ASN A 156 17.82 15.32 -4.74
CA ASN A 156 19.04 16.06 -4.41
C ASN A 156 20.00 16.19 -5.59
N GLU A 157 19.60 15.77 -6.80
CA GLU A 157 20.41 15.80 -8.02
C GLU A 157 21.69 14.94 -7.93
N GLU A 158 21.70 13.90 -7.08
CA GLU A 158 22.81 12.95 -6.97
C GLU A 158 22.84 11.94 -8.12
N VAL A 159 21.68 11.70 -8.75
CA VAL A 159 21.51 10.87 -9.95
C VAL A 159 20.69 11.63 -10.98
N ASP A 160 20.88 11.34 -12.26
CA ASP A 160 20.13 12.00 -13.33
C ASP A 160 18.73 11.40 -13.55
N GLY A 161 17.93 12.03 -14.43
CA GLY A 161 16.58 11.57 -14.74
C GLY A 161 16.52 10.20 -15.45
N VAL A 162 17.55 9.83 -16.21
CA VAL A 162 17.63 8.52 -16.88
C VAL A 162 17.93 7.43 -15.84
N GLU A 163 18.86 7.68 -14.94
CA GLU A 163 19.17 6.79 -13.80
C GLU A 163 17.94 6.60 -12.91
N ALA A 164 17.23 7.69 -12.58
CA ALA A 164 16.00 7.63 -11.79
C ALA A 164 14.93 6.75 -12.45
N ILE A 165 14.65 6.94 -13.75
CA ILE A 165 13.71 6.09 -14.49
C ILE A 165 14.17 4.63 -14.56
N ASN A 166 15.48 4.39 -14.69
CA ASN A 166 16.01 3.02 -14.70
C ASN A 166 15.84 2.32 -13.34
N TYR A 167 15.99 3.03 -12.22
CA TYR A 167 15.66 2.48 -10.90
C TYR A 167 14.17 2.15 -10.79
N ILE A 168 13.28 3.04 -11.24
CA ILE A 168 11.83 2.79 -11.25
C ILE A 168 11.48 1.55 -12.09
N ARG A 169 12.01 1.44 -13.31
CA ARG A 169 11.80 0.25 -14.15
C ARG A 169 12.31 -1.01 -13.48
N LYS A 170 13.45 -0.95 -12.80
CA LYS A 170 13.99 -2.13 -12.10
C LYS A 170 13.15 -2.50 -10.88
N ILE A 171 12.62 -1.54 -10.14
CA ILE A 171 11.64 -1.79 -9.07
C ILE A 171 10.43 -2.51 -9.66
N TRP A 172 9.88 -1.99 -10.76
CA TRP A 172 8.71 -2.57 -11.43
C TRP A 172 8.94 -4.03 -11.84
N GLU A 173 10.08 -4.33 -12.45
CA GLU A 173 10.47 -5.69 -12.85
C GLU A 173 10.53 -6.65 -11.65
N ILE A 174 11.16 -6.21 -10.55
CA ILE A 174 11.28 -7.04 -9.34
C ILE A 174 9.92 -7.22 -8.66
N GLU A 175 9.08 -6.18 -8.64
CA GLU A 175 7.71 -6.28 -8.13
C GLU A 175 6.86 -7.24 -8.95
N GLU A 176 7.04 -7.30 -10.27
CA GLU A 176 6.39 -8.28 -11.14
C GLU A 176 6.85 -9.70 -10.81
N GLU A 177 8.17 -9.93 -10.72
CA GLU A 177 8.73 -11.24 -10.38
C GLU A 177 8.29 -11.72 -8.99
N GLU A 178 8.20 -10.80 -8.03
CA GLU A 178 7.74 -11.09 -6.67
C GLU A 178 6.22 -11.32 -6.59
N GLY A 179 5.45 -10.83 -7.57
CA GLY A 179 4.00 -10.79 -7.53
C GLY A 179 3.45 -9.73 -6.56
N TYR A 180 4.22 -8.66 -6.34
CA TYR A 180 3.86 -7.52 -5.50
C TYR A 180 3.13 -6.46 -6.35
N TRP A 181 1.81 -6.38 -6.23
CA TRP A 181 0.94 -5.59 -7.12
C TRP A 181 0.29 -4.40 -6.41
N SER A 182 1.00 -3.80 -5.46
CA SER A 182 0.54 -2.64 -4.69
C SER A 182 1.53 -1.50 -4.85
N GLU A 183 1.05 -0.26 -4.70
CA GLU A 183 1.84 0.98 -4.79
C GLU A 183 2.38 1.28 -6.20
N ARG A 184 1.95 0.54 -7.22
CA ARG A 184 2.35 0.72 -8.63
C ARG A 184 1.80 2.01 -9.21
N GLY A 185 0.63 2.45 -8.77
CA GLY A 185 0.07 3.74 -9.16
C GLY A 185 0.98 4.89 -8.74
N GLN A 186 1.50 4.83 -7.51
CA GLN A 186 2.44 5.83 -7.00
C GLN A 186 3.79 5.74 -7.71
N LEU A 187 4.34 4.53 -7.92
CA LEU A 187 5.61 4.35 -8.63
C LEU A 187 5.57 4.94 -10.06
N ALA A 188 4.46 4.73 -10.78
CA ALA A 188 4.25 5.34 -12.10
C ALA A 188 4.04 6.87 -12.03
N ALA A 189 3.39 7.38 -10.99
CA ALA A 189 3.25 8.82 -10.76
C ALA A 189 4.60 9.49 -10.47
N ASP A 190 5.48 8.82 -9.73
CA ASP A 190 6.85 9.28 -9.47
C ASP A 190 7.66 9.34 -10.78
N ALA A 191 7.54 8.33 -11.65
CA ALA A 191 8.15 8.37 -12.99
C ALA A 191 7.57 9.50 -13.87
N THR A 192 6.27 9.76 -13.76
CA THR A 192 5.61 10.88 -14.43
C THR A 192 6.21 12.21 -13.99
N TRP A 193 6.49 12.36 -12.69
CA TRP A 193 7.16 13.55 -12.15
C TRP A 193 8.55 13.70 -12.78
N VAL A 194 9.40 12.66 -12.74
CA VAL A 194 10.75 12.71 -13.32
C VAL A 194 10.69 13.12 -14.79
N ALA A 195 9.85 12.46 -15.59
CA ALA A 195 9.69 12.77 -17.01
C ALA A 195 9.24 14.22 -17.26
N ALA A 196 8.26 14.70 -16.50
CA ALA A 196 7.79 16.08 -16.62
C ALA A 196 8.89 17.08 -16.25
N SER A 197 9.64 16.83 -15.17
CA SER A 197 10.79 17.63 -14.77
C SER A 197 11.81 17.83 -15.88
N HIS A 198 12.04 16.78 -16.68
CA HIS A 198 12.95 16.80 -17.83
C HIS A 198 12.28 17.17 -19.16
N SER A 199 11.03 17.64 -19.13
CA SER A 199 10.25 18.02 -20.33
C SER A 199 10.06 16.90 -21.37
N ASP A 200 10.16 15.64 -20.96
CA ASP A 200 9.93 14.47 -21.83
C ASP A 200 8.42 14.22 -21.95
N ALA A 201 7.78 14.86 -22.92
CA ALA A 201 6.33 14.80 -23.11
C ALA A 201 5.82 13.36 -23.31
N SER A 202 6.55 12.56 -24.09
CA SER A 202 6.14 11.20 -24.44
C SER A 202 6.22 10.27 -23.22
N ALA A 203 7.33 10.33 -22.47
CA ALA A 203 7.45 9.57 -21.23
C ALA A 203 6.44 10.02 -20.17
N THR A 204 6.21 11.33 -20.05
CA THR A 204 5.22 11.90 -19.10
C THR A 204 3.84 11.35 -19.37
N GLU A 205 3.38 11.36 -20.64
CA GLU A 205 2.10 10.79 -21.02
C GLU A 205 2.03 9.28 -20.72
N ALA A 206 3.05 8.52 -21.11
CA ALA A 206 3.04 7.07 -20.98
C ALA A 206 3.03 6.61 -19.50
N TRP A 207 3.83 7.24 -18.66
CA TRP A 207 3.82 6.97 -17.21
C TRP A 207 2.51 7.44 -16.56
N ALA A 208 1.95 8.59 -16.96
CA ALA A 208 0.66 9.05 -16.44
C ALA A 208 -0.48 8.08 -16.76
N ARG A 209 -0.50 7.49 -17.96
CA ARG A 209 -1.47 6.43 -18.33
C ARG A 209 -1.33 5.19 -17.43
N THR A 210 -0.08 4.79 -17.16
CA THR A 210 0.21 3.67 -16.27
C THR A 210 -0.25 3.97 -14.84
N ALA A 211 -0.02 5.18 -14.35
CA ALA A 211 -0.49 5.63 -13.05
C ALA A 211 -2.02 5.63 -12.95
N ILE A 212 -2.74 6.07 -14.00
CA ILE A 212 -4.22 6.01 -14.06
C ILE A 212 -4.72 4.58 -13.88
N GLU A 213 -4.14 3.63 -14.61
CA GLU A 213 -4.53 2.23 -14.55
C GLU A 213 -4.36 1.69 -13.13
N TRP A 214 -3.16 1.79 -12.56
CA TRP A 214 -2.87 1.21 -11.26
C TRP A 214 -3.57 1.93 -10.10
N PHE A 215 -3.68 3.25 -10.12
CA PHE A 215 -4.50 3.94 -9.12
C PHE A 215 -5.98 3.54 -9.22
N SER A 216 -6.48 3.20 -10.41
CA SER A 216 -7.87 2.73 -10.55
C SER A 216 -8.09 1.40 -9.84
N TYR A 217 -7.08 0.52 -9.81
CA TYR A 217 -7.12 -0.73 -9.04
C TYR A 217 -6.87 -0.52 -7.54
N GLU A 218 -5.92 0.36 -7.17
CA GLU A 218 -5.43 0.47 -5.79
C GLU A 218 -6.29 1.39 -4.91
N ILE A 219 -6.80 2.48 -5.49
CA ILE A 219 -7.51 3.53 -4.75
C ILE A 219 -8.82 3.95 -5.41
N GLY A 220 -9.09 3.54 -6.66
CA GLY A 220 -10.32 3.78 -7.42
C GLY A 220 -10.20 4.89 -8.47
N ALA A 221 -10.92 4.71 -9.59
CA ALA A 221 -10.87 5.58 -10.78
C ALA A 221 -11.44 7.01 -10.58
N ASP A 222 -12.15 7.23 -9.50
CA ASP A 222 -12.83 8.47 -9.12
C ASP A 222 -12.00 9.34 -8.15
N THR A 223 -10.76 8.97 -7.90
CA THR A 223 -9.85 9.67 -6.99
C THR A 223 -9.24 10.94 -7.62
N PRO A 224 -8.84 11.93 -6.79
CA PRO A 224 -8.07 13.09 -7.25
C PRO A 224 -6.83 12.71 -8.04
N GLN A 225 -6.10 11.68 -7.62
CA GLN A 225 -4.89 11.17 -8.26
C GLN A 225 -5.16 10.77 -9.71
N VAL A 226 -6.21 9.98 -9.95
CA VAL A 226 -6.61 9.58 -11.32
C VAL A 226 -7.06 10.78 -12.14
N ARG A 227 -7.77 11.75 -11.55
CA ARG A 227 -8.17 12.98 -12.26
C ARG A 227 -6.96 13.82 -12.65
N GLU A 228 -5.99 14.00 -11.76
CA GLU A 228 -4.75 14.73 -12.03
C GLU A 228 -3.97 14.08 -13.18
N MET A 229 -3.74 12.77 -13.11
CA MET A 229 -3.02 12.04 -14.16
C MET A 229 -3.75 12.07 -15.51
N LYS A 230 -5.09 12.11 -15.54
CA LYS A 230 -5.88 12.30 -16.77
C LYS A 230 -5.61 13.66 -17.43
N VAL A 231 -5.47 14.73 -16.63
CA VAL A 231 -5.11 16.05 -17.15
C VAL A 231 -3.68 16.02 -17.73
N VAL A 232 -2.73 15.44 -16.98
CA VAL A 232 -1.33 15.31 -17.42
C VAL A 232 -1.20 14.48 -18.70
N THR A 233 -1.99 13.41 -18.84
CA THR A 233 -2.02 12.58 -20.06
C THR A 233 -2.45 13.38 -21.29
N GLY A 234 -3.45 14.27 -21.16
CA GLY A 234 -3.91 15.11 -22.27
C GLY A 234 -3.03 16.34 -22.53
N ARG A 235 -2.27 16.78 -21.52
CA ARG A 235 -1.40 17.96 -21.59
C ARG A 235 -0.19 17.76 -20.66
N PRO A 236 0.88 17.07 -21.09
CA PRO A 236 2.06 16.80 -20.24
C PRO A 236 2.62 18.04 -19.55
N GLN A 237 2.58 19.20 -20.22
CA GLN A 237 3.06 20.49 -19.71
C GLN A 237 2.21 21.07 -18.56
N SER A 238 1.05 20.50 -18.25
CA SER A 238 0.25 20.90 -17.09
C SER A 238 0.81 20.34 -15.78
N HIS A 239 1.70 19.34 -15.84
CA HIS A 239 2.33 18.82 -14.64
C HIS A 239 3.13 19.92 -13.94
N ARG A 240 2.97 20.07 -12.63
CA ARG A 240 3.57 21.18 -11.86
C ARG A 240 5.10 21.25 -11.94
N ALA A 241 5.73 20.11 -12.20
CA ALA A 241 7.18 20.01 -12.31
C ALA A 241 7.70 20.22 -13.73
N TRP A 242 6.84 20.57 -14.71
CA TRP A 242 7.26 20.65 -16.10
C TRP A 242 8.45 21.59 -16.31
N GLY A 243 9.55 21.07 -16.86
CA GLY A 243 10.75 21.84 -17.19
C GLY A 243 11.51 22.43 -16.00
N THR A 244 11.33 21.88 -14.79
CA THR A 244 12.09 22.29 -13.61
C THR A 244 13.53 21.77 -13.60
N ARG A 245 13.88 20.85 -14.50
CA ARG A 245 15.23 20.29 -14.69
C ARG A 245 15.67 20.48 -16.14
N GLN A 246 16.96 20.24 -16.40
CA GLN A 246 17.51 20.23 -17.75
C GLN A 246 16.72 19.27 -18.65
N ALA A 247 16.41 19.67 -19.88
CA ALA A 247 15.69 18.81 -20.83
C ALA A 247 16.47 17.51 -21.11
N LEU A 248 15.81 16.37 -20.98
CA LEU A 248 16.39 15.04 -21.18
C LEU A 248 15.31 14.05 -21.63
N VAL A 249 15.65 13.13 -22.54
CA VAL A 249 14.77 12.00 -22.89
C VAL A 249 15.02 10.88 -21.88
N VAL A 250 14.15 10.78 -20.88
CA VAL A 250 14.30 9.81 -19.77
C VAL A 250 13.62 8.47 -20.09
N GLY A 251 12.61 8.50 -20.96
CA GLY A 251 11.93 7.31 -21.48
C GLY A 251 10.75 6.80 -20.63
N GLY A 252 9.83 6.10 -21.30
CA GLY A 252 8.56 5.62 -20.74
C GLY A 252 8.64 4.28 -19.97
N PRO A 253 7.50 3.63 -19.71
CA PRO A 253 7.44 2.39 -18.93
C PRO A 253 8.18 1.17 -19.52
N GLY A 254 8.43 1.19 -20.83
CA GLY A 254 8.92 0.00 -21.56
C GLY A 254 7.78 -0.95 -21.94
N PRO A 255 8.05 -2.04 -22.67
CA PRO A 255 7.04 -3.06 -22.93
C PRO A 255 6.72 -3.81 -21.63
N HIS A 256 5.46 -3.77 -21.21
CA HIS A 256 4.96 -4.63 -20.13
C HIS A 256 4.31 -5.86 -20.77
N GLU A 257 4.84 -7.06 -20.48
CA GLU A 257 4.09 -8.29 -20.72
C GLU A 257 2.96 -8.35 -19.68
N LYS A 258 1.72 -8.49 -20.18
CA LYS A 258 0.53 -8.70 -19.34
C LYS A 258 0.45 -10.16 -18.92
#